data_AF-A0A075ANF6-F1
#
_entry.id   AF-A0A075ANF6-F1
#
_cell.length_a   1.000
_cell.length_b   1.000
_cell.length_c   1.000
_cell.angle_alpha   90.00
_cell.angle_beta   90.00
_cell.angle_gamma   90.00
#
_symmetry.space_group_name_H-M   'P 1'
#
loop_
_entity.id
_entity.type
_entity.pdbx_description
1 polymer ?
#
loop_
_entity_poly.entity_id
_entity_poly.type
_entity_poly.pdbx_seq_one_letter_code
_entity_poly.pdbx_strand_id
1 'polypeptide(L)'
;MSSNLAGLNVYEKDQEFINECSAYCDHLNSILQGSPEFAKIGSYLPLKPETLLTKLRDGIVLAHVLEYIFPHTVAFERLSYKVNLEQLNQPKTKVIFEVTENLNVVVEAAKKAKLIVVNLGANDLLDMNSDLVLGLLWQIIRANLLAEVNLVSHPELIRLIQKGETLQTLLSLKSEQILLRWFNYHLKKAGSNKSIVNFSKDLSDGEAYGILLSQIAPKIVNRENIFQVLKESDHIKRAEIVLKEAEKLNCRYFVTPADIVSGHSRLNLGFIATLFNKNIGIKLPDEDELLLLYAELDDLRRKVKEYEEAIQINNDEIESTKNHHQAQLDLLNQEIEQFKYETVKKYEKEIENSVIKEKAKYEDALKKALDKEKSSKRSLEQQLKQLKSILSQCRKEDSFKKGDTINFSMPNDLDSLSKEVMELTKSVVTTNVELTANVEQLSNKIKQNDRLNHVMASKIREFSEMLIQEKKSGKQK
;
A
#
# COMPACT_ATOMS: atom_id res chain seq x y z
N MET A 1 -30.81 -25.35 -34.66
CA MET A 1 -30.79 -25.21 -33.19
C MET A 1 -30.95 -23.76 -32.72
N SER A 2 -30.62 -22.75 -33.52
CA SER A 2 -30.76 -21.33 -33.15
C SER A 2 -32.21 -20.79 -33.09
N SER A 3 -33.17 -21.37 -33.81
CA SER A 3 -34.58 -20.91 -33.79
C SER A 3 -35.36 -21.38 -32.55
N ASN A 4 -35.02 -22.55 -31.99
CA ASN A 4 -35.65 -23.05 -30.76
C ASN A 4 -35.19 -22.28 -29.51
N LEU A 5 -33.95 -21.78 -29.50
CA LEU A 5 -33.43 -20.94 -28.42
C LEU A 5 -34.07 -19.55 -28.38
N ALA A 6 -34.37 -18.96 -29.55
CA ALA A 6 -35.09 -17.69 -29.61
C ALA A 6 -36.55 -17.82 -29.14
N GLY A 7 -37.22 -18.92 -29.48
CA GLY A 7 -38.58 -19.20 -29.00
C GLY A 7 -38.63 -19.41 -27.48
N LEU A 8 -37.73 -20.23 -26.92
CA LEU A 8 -37.64 -20.47 -25.46
C LEU A 8 -37.40 -19.17 -24.67
N ASN A 9 -36.52 -18.30 -25.16
CA ASN A 9 -36.20 -17.03 -24.50
C ASN A 9 -37.36 -16.01 -24.54
N VAL A 10 -38.21 -16.06 -25.57
CA VAL A 10 -39.43 -15.23 -25.64
C VAL A 10 -40.49 -15.74 -24.66
N TYR A 11 -40.74 -17.05 -24.63
CA TYR A 11 -41.70 -17.64 -23.68
C TYR A 11 -41.26 -17.45 -22.21
N GLU A 12 -39.97 -17.59 -21.91
CA GLU A 12 -39.43 -17.32 -20.56
C GLU A 12 -39.59 -15.86 -20.16
N LYS A 13 -39.30 -14.91 -21.07
CA LYS A 13 -39.46 -13.47 -20.82
C LYS A 13 -40.94 -13.09 -20.61
N ASP A 14 -41.85 -13.69 -21.37
CA ASP A 14 -43.29 -13.45 -21.23
C ASP A 14 -43.83 -13.98 -19.89
N GLN A 15 -43.33 -15.12 -19.42
CA GLN A 15 -43.72 -15.68 -18.13
C GLN A 15 -43.16 -14.86 -16.95
N GLU A 16 -41.89 -14.44 -17.03
CA GLU A 16 -41.26 -13.56 -16.04
C GLU A 16 -42.04 -12.25 -15.89
N PHE A 17 -42.43 -11.65 -17.02
CA PHE A 17 -43.26 -10.45 -17.07
C PHE A 17 -44.61 -10.64 -16.36
N ILE A 18 -45.33 -11.72 -16.63
CA ILE A 18 -46.61 -12.03 -16.00
C ILE A 18 -46.45 -12.18 -14.49
N ASN A 19 -45.41 -12.91 -14.05
CA ASN A 19 -45.15 -13.16 -12.64
C ASN A 19 -44.80 -11.86 -11.90
N GLU A 20 -43.95 -11.00 -12.46
CA GLU A 20 -43.65 -9.67 -11.91
C GLU A 20 -44.92 -8.81 -11.81
N CYS A 21 -45.74 -8.78 -12.86
CA CYS A 21 -46.99 -8.00 -12.85
C CYS A 21 -47.96 -8.50 -11.77
N SER A 22 -48.08 -9.82 -11.59
CA SER A 22 -48.89 -10.41 -10.52
C SER A 22 -48.39 -10.00 -9.14
N ALA A 23 -47.10 -10.20 -8.87
CA ALA A 23 -46.47 -9.85 -7.60
C ALA A 23 -46.63 -8.37 -7.25
N TYR A 24 -46.40 -7.48 -8.23
CA TYR A 24 -46.54 -6.04 -8.02
C TYR A 24 -47.99 -5.62 -7.82
N CYS A 25 -48.95 -6.20 -8.56
CA CYS A 25 -50.37 -5.94 -8.32
C CYS A 25 -50.78 -6.34 -6.90
N ASP A 26 -50.40 -7.52 -6.43
CA ASP A 26 -50.76 -8.00 -5.10
C ASP A 26 -50.22 -7.08 -4.01
N HIS A 27 -48.95 -6.70 -4.10
CA HIS A 27 -48.35 -5.78 -3.14
C HIS A 27 -48.99 -4.39 -3.18
N LEU A 28 -49.17 -3.81 -4.38
CA LEU A 28 -49.80 -2.50 -4.53
C LEU A 28 -51.24 -2.52 -4.03
N ASN A 29 -52.03 -3.54 -4.38
CA ASN A 29 -53.38 -3.69 -3.84
C ASN A 29 -53.37 -3.80 -2.32
N SER A 30 -52.39 -4.50 -1.72
CA SER A 30 -52.28 -4.61 -0.26
C SER A 30 -51.98 -3.28 0.43
N ILE A 31 -51.14 -2.42 -0.14
CA ILE A 31 -50.83 -1.11 0.46
C ILE A 31 -51.90 -0.05 0.14
N LEU A 32 -52.58 -0.19 -1.00
CA LEU A 32 -53.61 0.75 -1.45
C LEU A 32 -54.99 0.44 -0.85
N GLN A 33 -55.24 -0.79 -0.41
CA GLN A 33 -56.46 -1.15 0.31
C GLN A 33 -56.45 -0.59 1.74
N GLY A 34 -57.45 0.24 2.06
CA GLY A 34 -57.71 0.67 3.45
C GLY A 34 -57.25 2.08 3.84
N SER A 35 -56.47 2.78 3.00
CA SER A 35 -56.14 4.19 3.27
C SER A 35 -57.20 5.15 2.68
N PRO A 36 -57.72 6.11 3.47
CA PRO A 36 -58.63 7.17 2.99
C PRO A 36 -58.04 8.00 1.84
N GLU A 37 -56.71 8.08 1.76
CA GLU A 37 -55.98 8.85 0.75
C GLU A 37 -56.20 8.31 -0.67
N PHE A 38 -56.52 7.02 -0.82
CA PHE A 38 -56.73 6.38 -2.11
C PHE A 38 -58.19 6.38 -2.57
N ALA A 39 -59.10 7.03 -1.84
CA ALA A 39 -60.49 7.20 -2.27
C ALA A 39 -60.60 7.84 -3.68
N LYS A 40 -59.65 8.73 -4.02
CA LYS A 40 -59.58 9.40 -5.33
C LYS A 40 -59.19 8.48 -6.48
N ILE A 41 -58.53 7.36 -6.21
CA ILE A 41 -58.13 6.36 -7.21
C ILE A 41 -58.93 5.06 -7.10
N GLY A 42 -60.03 5.05 -6.34
CA GLY A 42 -60.85 3.86 -6.16
C GLY A 42 -61.32 3.22 -7.48
N SER A 43 -61.53 4.01 -8.54
CA SER A 43 -61.87 3.51 -9.88
C SER A 43 -60.76 2.67 -10.53
N TYR A 44 -59.50 2.88 -10.14
CA TYR A 44 -58.36 2.12 -10.65
C TYR A 44 -58.18 0.79 -9.91
N LEU A 45 -58.78 0.61 -8.74
CA LEU A 45 -58.56 -0.56 -7.88
C LEU A 45 -59.67 -1.61 -8.04
N PRO A 46 -59.35 -2.91 -7.90
CA PRO A 46 -58.00 -3.47 -7.76
C PRO A 46 -57.21 -3.43 -9.09
N LEU A 47 -55.89 -3.29 -8.96
CA LEU A 47 -54.97 -3.50 -10.07
C LEU A 47 -54.94 -4.99 -10.42
N LYS A 48 -54.91 -5.30 -11.72
CA LYS A 48 -54.84 -6.66 -12.22
C LYS A 48 -53.67 -6.81 -13.18
N PRO A 49 -52.99 -7.97 -13.24
CA PRO A 49 -51.76 -8.14 -14.01
C PRO A 49 -51.94 -7.79 -15.49
N GLU A 50 -53.08 -8.16 -16.08
CA GLU A 50 -53.38 -7.98 -17.51
C GLU A 50 -53.61 -6.50 -17.87
N THR A 51 -53.96 -5.66 -16.89
CA THR A 51 -54.31 -4.25 -17.09
C THR A 51 -53.34 -3.30 -16.40
N LEU A 52 -52.30 -3.82 -15.73
CA LEU A 52 -51.40 -3.02 -14.89
C LEU A 52 -50.81 -1.85 -15.67
N LEU A 53 -50.12 -2.11 -16.78
CA LEU A 53 -49.47 -1.06 -17.58
C LEU A 53 -50.48 -0.01 -18.08
N THR A 54 -51.66 -0.44 -18.51
CA THR A 54 -52.72 0.47 -18.98
C THR A 54 -53.25 1.38 -17.87
N LYS A 55 -53.34 0.88 -16.64
CA LYS A 55 -53.79 1.65 -15.47
C LYS A 55 -52.71 2.59 -14.91
N LEU A 56 -51.44 2.36 -15.24
CA LEU A 56 -50.33 3.24 -14.86
C LEU A 56 -50.07 4.34 -15.91
N ARG A 57 -50.61 4.18 -17.13
CA ARG A 57 -50.33 5.01 -18.31
C ARG A 57 -50.65 6.50 -18.13
N ASP A 58 -51.61 6.84 -17.28
CA ASP A 58 -52.02 8.23 -17.04
C ASP A 58 -51.24 8.92 -15.91
N GLY A 59 -50.36 8.19 -15.23
CA GLY A 59 -49.53 8.66 -14.13
C GLY A 59 -50.23 8.80 -12.78
N ILE A 60 -51.56 8.65 -12.69
CA ILE A 60 -52.31 8.93 -11.46
C ILE A 60 -51.98 7.92 -10.37
N VAL A 61 -52.04 6.63 -10.70
CA VAL A 61 -51.70 5.56 -9.74
C VAL A 61 -50.24 5.67 -9.29
N LEU A 62 -49.31 5.91 -10.22
CA LEU A 62 -47.88 6.08 -9.92
C LEU A 62 -47.64 7.26 -8.98
N ALA A 63 -48.30 8.41 -9.23
CA ALA A 63 -48.19 9.58 -8.38
C ALA A 63 -48.69 9.29 -6.95
N HIS A 64 -49.84 8.64 -6.79
CA HIS A 64 -50.34 8.31 -5.46
C HIS A 64 -49.46 7.30 -4.71
N VAL A 65 -48.94 6.28 -5.40
CA VAL A 65 -48.02 5.31 -4.78
C VAL A 65 -46.69 5.99 -4.39
N LEU A 66 -46.17 6.88 -5.23
CA LEU A 66 -44.95 7.64 -4.93
C LEU A 66 -45.12 8.53 -3.70
N GLU A 67 -46.24 9.25 -3.59
CA GLU A 67 -46.48 10.08 -2.39
C GLU A 67 -46.60 9.23 -1.13
N TYR A 68 -47.30 8.09 -1.20
CA TYR A 68 -47.46 7.22 -0.05
C TYR A 68 -46.13 6.68 0.49
N ILE A 69 -45.23 6.28 -0.42
CA ILE A 69 -43.93 5.71 -0.04
C ILE A 69 -42.91 6.81 0.26
N PHE A 70 -42.99 7.94 -0.46
CA PHE A 70 -42.11 9.08 -0.34
C PHE A 70 -42.95 10.35 -0.13
N PRO A 71 -43.34 10.65 1.12
CA PRO A 71 -44.17 11.81 1.43
C PRO A 71 -43.58 13.12 0.92
N HIS A 72 -44.45 14.01 0.44
CA HIS A 72 -44.12 15.35 -0.05
C HIS A 72 -43.25 15.39 -1.31
N THR A 73 -43.30 14.34 -2.14
CA THR A 73 -42.55 14.31 -3.40
C THR A 73 -43.37 14.73 -4.60
N VAL A 74 -44.70 14.56 -4.54
CA VAL A 74 -45.61 14.73 -5.67
C VAL A 74 -46.31 16.08 -5.65
N ALA A 75 -46.27 16.79 -6.78
CA ALA A 75 -46.98 18.05 -6.99
C ALA A 75 -48.42 17.79 -7.47
N PHE A 76 -49.31 17.39 -6.56
CA PHE A 76 -50.70 17.03 -6.89
C PHE A 76 -51.50 18.14 -7.59
N GLU A 77 -51.14 19.40 -7.37
CA GLU A 77 -51.75 20.57 -8.00
C GLU A 77 -51.57 20.62 -9.52
N ARG A 78 -50.58 19.89 -10.06
CA ARG A 78 -50.33 19.77 -11.50
C ARG A 78 -51.04 18.57 -12.14
N LEU A 79 -51.63 17.67 -11.34
CA LEU A 79 -52.25 16.45 -11.86
C LEU A 79 -53.64 16.70 -12.43
N SER A 80 -53.87 16.18 -13.63
CA SER A 80 -55.16 16.14 -14.31
C SER A 80 -55.83 14.78 -14.12
N TYR A 81 -56.92 14.73 -13.34
CA TYR A 81 -57.63 13.48 -13.01
C TYR A 81 -58.76 13.12 -13.99
N LYS A 82 -59.29 14.09 -14.74
CA LYS A 82 -60.43 13.91 -15.65
C LYS A 82 -59.94 13.74 -17.09
N VAL A 83 -59.26 12.63 -17.35
CA VAL A 83 -58.70 12.32 -18.67
C VAL A 83 -59.53 11.20 -19.32
N ASN A 84 -59.97 11.41 -20.56
CA ASN A 84 -60.60 10.34 -21.34
C ASN A 84 -59.52 9.49 -22.03
N LEU A 85 -59.17 8.36 -21.41
CA LEU A 85 -58.13 7.45 -21.90
C LEU A 85 -58.43 6.84 -23.27
N GLU A 86 -59.70 6.78 -23.70
CA GLU A 86 -60.08 6.28 -25.03
C GLU A 86 -59.55 7.17 -26.17
N GLN A 87 -59.26 8.44 -25.87
CA GLN A 87 -58.76 9.42 -26.83
C GLN A 87 -57.22 9.45 -26.92
N LEU A 88 -56.50 8.65 -26.13
CA LEU A 88 -55.03 8.60 -26.12
C LEU A 88 -54.43 8.06 -27.42
N ASN A 89 -55.17 7.19 -28.12
CA ASN A 89 -54.71 6.59 -29.38
C ASN A 89 -55.07 7.46 -30.60
N GLN A 90 -55.66 8.65 -30.39
CA GLN A 90 -55.99 9.58 -31.46
C GLN A 90 -54.89 10.66 -31.58
N PRO A 91 -54.35 10.92 -32.78
CA PRO A 91 -53.29 11.90 -32.95
C PRO A 91 -53.79 13.33 -32.66
N LYS A 92 -53.05 14.07 -31.82
CA LYS A 92 -53.22 15.49 -31.48
C LYS A 92 -54.43 15.84 -30.59
N THR A 93 -54.67 15.07 -29.55
CA THR A 93 -55.70 15.39 -28.55
C THR A 93 -55.08 16.15 -27.36
N LYS A 94 -55.81 17.13 -26.81
CA LYS A 94 -55.51 17.81 -25.53
C LYS A 94 -55.14 16.82 -24.41
N VAL A 95 -55.79 15.66 -24.43
CA VAL A 95 -55.59 14.50 -23.55
C VAL A 95 -54.13 14.03 -23.51
N ILE A 96 -53.42 13.98 -24.64
CA ILE A 96 -52.02 13.54 -24.67
C ILE A 96 -51.15 14.53 -23.87
N PHE A 97 -51.38 15.83 -24.03
CA PHE A 97 -50.63 16.84 -23.28
C PHE A 97 -50.92 16.77 -21.78
N GLU A 98 -52.18 16.58 -21.39
CA GLU A 98 -52.58 16.43 -19.98
C GLU A 98 -51.93 15.18 -19.34
N VAL A 99 -51.91 14.04 -20.05
CA VAL A 99 -51.25 12.83 -19.56
C VAL A 99 -49.72 12.98 -19.53
N THR A 100 -49.11 13.53 -20.58
CA THR A 100 -47.67 13.78 -20.59
C THR A 100 -47.25 14.67 -19.42
N GLU A 101 -48.07 15.66 -19.06
CA GLU A 101 -47.80 16.51 -17.88
C GLU A 101 -47.91 15.71 -16.57
N ASN A 102 -48.93 14.86 -16.41
CA ASN A 102 -49.02 13.95 -15.24
C ASN A 102 -47.76 13.06 -15.13
N LEU A 103 -47.32 12.49 -16.25
CA LEU A 103 -46.15 11.62 -16.31
C LEU A 103 -44.85 12.38 -16.03
N ASN A 104 -44.74 13.65 -16.46
CA ASN A 104 -43.63 14.52 -16.07
C ASN A 104 -43.59 14.73 -14.55
N VAL A 105 -44.76 14.95 -13.91
CA VAL A 105 -44.85 15.04 -12.44
C VAL A 105 -44.37 13.75 -11.77
N VAL A 106 -44.74 12.58 -12.30
CA VAL A 106 -44.27 11.28 -11.81
C VAL A 106 -42.75 11.15 -11.92
N VAL A 107 -42.17 11.48 -13.08
CA VAL A 107 -40.71 11.41 -13.29
C VAL A 107 -39.96 12.40 -12.38
N GLU A 108 -40.48 13.61 -12.20
CA GLU A 108 -39.92 14.59 -11.25
C GLU A 108 -39.99 14.10 -9.80
N ALA A 109 -41.12 13.53 -9.38
CA ALA A 109 -41.30 12.97 -8.05
C ALA A 109 -40.33 11.79 -7.81
N ALA A 110 -40.19 10.89 -8.79
CA ALA A 110 -39.22 9.79 -8.74
C ALA A 110 -37.77 10.30 -8.59
N LYS A 111 -37.40 11.39 -9.27
CA LYS A 111 -36.09 12.05 -9.09
C LYS A 111 -35.92 12.61 -7.68
N LYS A 112 -36.95 13.29 -7.12
CA LYS A 112 -36.92 13.80 -5.73
C LYS A 112 -36.78 12.67 -4.71
N ALA A 113 -37.44 11.54 -4.95
CA ALA A 113 -37.32 10.30 -4.18
C ALA A 113 -35.96 9.59 -4.36
N LYS A 114 -35.04 10.14 -5.17
CA LYS A 114 -33.71 9.59 -5.48
C LYS A 114 -33.77 8.21 -6.16
N LEU A 115 -34.85 7.93 -6.89
CA LEU A 115 -34.95 6.74 -7.75
C LEU A 115 -34.12 6.94 -9.02
N ILE A 116 -33.64 5.83 -9.59
CA ILE A 116 -32.80 5.87 -10.80
C ILE A 116 -33.71 5.93 -12.02
N VAL A 117 -33.89 7.13 -12.58
CA VAL A 117 -34.78 7.41 -13.73
C VAL A 117 -34.07 8.17 -14.86
N VAL A 118 -32.73 8.05 -14.98
CA VAL A 118 -31.93 8.78 -15.99
C VAL A 118 -32.35 8.42 -17.42
N ASN A 119 -32.76 7.16 -17.64
CA ASN A 119 -33.19 6.65 -18.95
C ASN A 119 -34.72 6.50 -19.06
N LEU A 120 -35.49 7.24 -18.24
CA LEU A 120 -36.95 7.18 -18.22
C LEU A 120 -37.54 8.57 -18.41
N GLY A 121 -38.27 8.76 -19.51
CA GLY A 121 -39.07 9.96 -19.78
C GLY A 121 -40.57 9.71 -19.69
N ALA A 122 -41.36 10.79 -19.77
CA ALA A 122 -42.81 10.70 -19.81
C ALA A 122 -43.31 9.88 -21.02
N ASN A 123 -42.62 9.96 -22.16
CA ASN A 123 -42.99 9.20 -23.35
C ASN A 123 -42.85 7.68 -23.14
N ASP A 124 -41.83 7.21 -22.42
CA ASP A 124 -41.63 5.79 -22.14
C ASP A 124 -42.79 5.20 -21.31
N LEU A 125 -43.30 6.00 -20.36
CA LEU A 125 -44.47 5.65 -19.56
C LEU A 125 -45.76 5.72 -20.39
N LEU A 126 -45.88 6.73 -21.26
CA LEU A 126 -47.03 6.91 -22.16
C LEU A 126 -47.13 5.78 -23.19
N ASP A 127 -46.00 5.29 -23.69
CA ASP A 127 -45.89 4.17 -24.64
C ASP A 127 -45.97 2.81 -23.94
N MET A 128 -46.06 2.79 -22.60
CA MET A 128 -46.12 1.57 -21.78
C MET A 128 -44.94 0.63 -22.04
N ASN A 129 -43.72 1.18 -22.14
CA ASN A 129 -42.51 0.37 -22.24
C ASN A 129 -42.38 -0.52 -20.99
N SER A 130 -42.65 -1.82 -21.16
CA SER A 130 -42.80 -2.77 -20.05
C SER A 130 -41.55 -2.83 -19.18
N ASP A 131 -40.37 -2.93 -19.79
CA ASP A 131 -39.09 -3.04 -19.09
C ASP A 131 -38.83 -1.79 -18.21
N LEU A 132 -39.16 -0.61 -18.72
CA LEU A 132 -38.97 0.67 -18.01
C LEU A 132 -40.03 0.92 -16.93
N VAL A 133 -41.30 0.65 -17.23
CA VAL A 133 -42.42 0.83 -16.28
C VAL A 133 -42.27 -0.14 -15.10
N LEU A 134 -42.01 -1.42 -15.36
CA LEU A 134 -41.78 -2.40 -14.30
C LEU A 134 -40.48 -2.13 -13.53
N GLY A 135 -39.44 -1.65 -14.22
CA GLY A 135 -38.20 -1.21 -13.56
C GLY A 135 -38.43 -0.06 -12.58
N LEU A 136 -39.26 0.93 -12.92
CA LEU A 136 -39.67 2.00 -12.01
C LEU A 136 -40.51 1.44 -10.85
N LEU A 137 -41.52 0.62 -11.17
CA LEU A 137 -42.44 0.07 -10.17
C LEU A 137 -41.71 -0.78 -9.13
N TRP A 138 -40.77 -1.62 -9.58
CA TRP A 138 -39.90 -2.38 -8.71
C TRP A 138 -39.07 -1.49 -7.79
N GLN A 139 -38.47 -0.41 -8.30
CA GLN A 139 -37.70 0.51 -7.46
C GLN A 139 -38.55 1.13 -6.35
N ILE A 140 -39.79 1.50 -6.68
CA ILE A 140 -40.76 2.05 -5.72
C ILE A 140 -41.14 1.00 -4.66
N ILE A 141 -41.54 -0.20 -5.09
CA ILE A 141 -41.91 -1.32 -4.20
C ILE A 141 -40.73 -1.73 -3.31
N ARG A 142 -39.54 -1.86 -3.89
CA ARG A 142 -38.30 -2.20 -3.17
C ARG A 142 -38.02 -1.17 -2.06
N ALA A 143 -38.22 0.11 -2.32
CA ALA A 143 -38.03 1.13 -1.30
C ALA A 143 -39.02 0.98 -0.14
N ASN A 144 -40.29 0.70 -0.41
CA ASN A 144 -41.29 0.43 0.62
C ASN A 144 -40.94 -0.80 1.46
N LEU A 145 -40.64 -1.93 0.81
CA LEU A 145 -40.31 -3.19 1.47
C LEU A 145 -39.10 -3.09 2.40
N LEU A 146 -38.10 -2.29 1.99
CA LEU A 146 -36.82 -2.18 2.69
C LEU A 146 -36.76 -0.99 3.65
N ALA A 147 -37.82 -0.18 3.74
CA ALA A 147 -37.86 1.04 4.55
C ALA A 147 -37.56 0.76 6.03
N GLU A 148 -38.12 -0.33 6.58
CA GLU A 148 -37.94 -0.72 7.99
C GLU A 148 -36.74 -1.63 8.21
N VAL A 149 -36.03 -2.08 7.17
CA VAL A 149 -34.87 -2.97 7.30
C VAL A 149 -33.63 -2.17 7.71
N ASN A 150 -33.62 -1.71 8.96
CA ASN A 150 -32.54 -0.92 9.54
C ASN A 150 -32.54 -1.03 11.07
N LEU A 151 -31.41 -0.65 11.70
CA LEU A 151 -31.22 -0.69 13.15
C LEU A 151 -32.10 0.28 13.95
N VAL A 152 -32.62 1.34 13.31
CA VAL A 152 -33.49 2.32 13.99
C VAL A 152 -34.87 1.70 14.22
N SER A 153 -35.38 0.97 13.23
CA SER A 153 -36.67 0.27 13.32
C SER A 153 -36.54 -1.03 14.11
N HIS A 154 -35.39 -1.70 14.02
CA HIS A 154 -35.13 -3.00 14.64
C HIS A 154 -33.76 -3.03 15.37
N PRO A 155 -33.69 -2.56 16.62
CA PRO A 155 -32.45 -2.57 17.41
C PRO A 155 -31.83 -3.95 17.61
N GLU A 156 -32.66 -5.01 17.61
CA GLU A 156 -32.23 -6.41 17.74
C GLU A 156 -31.28 -6.87 16.62
N LEU A 157 -31.22 -6.15 15.49
CA LEU A 157 -30.27 -6.41 14.41
C LEU A 157 -28.81 -6.22 14.82
N ILE A 158 -28.53 -5.64 16.00
CA ILE A 158 -27.18 -5.59 16.57
C ILE A 158 -26.53 -6.98 16.67
N ARG A 159 -27.32 -8.06 16.77
CA ARG A 159 -26.82 -9.45 16.75
C ARG A 159 -26.28 -9.89 15.39
N LEU A 160 -26.46 -9.10 14.33
CA LEU A 160 -25.91 -9.37 12.99
C LEU A 160 -24.48 -8.85 12.82
N ILE A 161 -23.90 -8.21 13.84
CA ILE A 161 -22.49 -7.81 13.86
C ILE A 161 -21.62 -9.07 13.89
N GLN A 162 -20.69 -9.18 12.94
CA GLN A 162 -19.78 -10.32 12.87
C GLN A 162 -18.55 -10.08 13.74
N LYS A 163 -17.79 -11.15 14.02
CA LYS A 163 -16.58 -11.08 14.86
C LYS A 163 -15.56 -10.10 14.26
N GLY A 164 -15.15 -9.11 15.05
CA GLY A 164 -14.19 -8.08 14.64
C GLY A 164 -14.81 -6.90 13.88
N GLU A 165 -16.12 -6.90 13.67
CA GLU A 165 -16.83 -5.75 13.10
C GLU A 165 -17.32 -4.78 14.18
N THR A 166 -17.51 -3.53 13.77
CA THR A 166 -18.04 -2.47 14.64
C THR A 166 -19.51 -2.22 14.35
N LEU A 167 -20.22 -1.58 15.29
CA LEU A 167 -21.59 -1.11 15.06
C LEU A 167 -21.67 -0.17 13.84
N GLN A 168 -20.64 0.64 13.62
CA GLN A 168 -20.56 1.55 12.47
C GLN A 168 -20.58 0.80 11.13
N THR A 169 -19.91 -0.37 11.09
CA THR A 169 -19.92 -1.24 9.91
C THR A 169 -21.35 -1.66 9.58
N LEU A 170 -22.13 -2.10 10.58
CA LEU A 170 -23.52 -2.52 10.38
C LEU A 170 -24.43 -1.35 9.95
N LEU A 171 -24.26 -0.16 10.54
CA LEU A 171 -25.01 1.05 10.16
C LEU A 171 -24.73 1.52 8.73
N SER A 172 -23.55 1.21 8.19
CA SER A 172 -23.19 1.57 6.81
C SER A 172 -23.74 0.61 5.75
N LEU A 173 -24.28 -0.54 6.15
CA LEU A 173 -24.80 -1.53 5.21
C LEU A 173 -26.09 -1.08 4.55
N LYS A 174 -26.24 -1.47 3.29
CA LYS A 174 -27.53 -1.36 2.60
C LYS A 174 -28.51 -2.39 3.16
N SER A 175 -29.81 -2.10 3.07
CA SER A 175 -30.89 -2.97 3.53
C SER A 175 -30.78 -4.41 2.99
N GLU A 176 -30.39 -4.60 1.73
CA GLU A 176 -30.17 -5.95 1.16
C GLU A 176 -29.05 -6.72 1.88
N GLN A 177 -27.97 -6.05 2.23
CA GLN A 177 -26.86 -6.68 2.93
C GLN A 177 -27.26 -7.06 4.36
N ILE A 178 -28.11 -6.24 4.99
CA ILE A 178 -28.74 -6.56 6.27
C ILE A 178 -29.62 -7.80 6.12
N LEU A 179 -30.46 -7.89 5.09
CA LEU A 179 -31.29 -9.09 4.84
C LEU A 179 -30.44 -10.35 4.59
N LEU A 180 -29.36 -10.27 3.82
CA LEU A 180 -28.43 -11.40 3.64
C LEU A 180 -27.82 -11.84 4.98
N ARG A 181 -27.37 -10.89 5.81
CA ARG A 181 -26.84 -11.21 7.14
C ARG A 181 -27.88 -11.81 8.05
N TRP A 182 -29.09 -11.25 8.05
CA TRP A 182 -30.23 -11.76 8.80
C TRP A 182 -30.58 -13.20 8.42
N PHE A 183 -30.65 -13.48 7.12
CA PHE A 183 -30.93 -14.82 6.62
C PHE A 183 -29.85 -15.80 7.07
N ASN A 184 -28.57 -15.45 6.87
CA ASN A 184 -27.44 -16.29 7.25
C ASN A 184 -27.28 -16.46 8.76
N TYR A 185 -27.67 -15.46 9.55
CA TYR A 185 -27.72 -15.57 11.01
C TYR A 185 -28.64 -16.72 11.43
N HIS A 186 -29.83 -16.81 10.85
CA HIS A 186 -30.77 -17.90 11.12
C HIS A 186 -30.29 -19.25 10.59
N LEU A 187 -29.70 -19.30 9.39
CA LEU A 187 -29.11 -20.54 8.87
C LEU A 187 -28.01 -21.07 9.80
N LYS A 188 -27.10 -20.20 10.26
CA LYS A 188 -26.03 -20.56 11.19
C LYS A 188 -26.59 -21.01 12.54
N LYS A 189 -27.61 -20.31 13.05
CA LYS A 189 -28.28 -20.67 14.31
C LYS A 189 -28.97 -22.04 14.24
N ALA A 190 -29.48 -22.42 13.05
CA ALA A 190 -30.02 -23.75 12.80
C ALA A 190 -28.95 -24.84 12.64
N GLY A 191 -27.65 -24.49 12.67
CA GLY A 191 -26.54 -25.42 12.44
C GLY A 191 -26.38 -25.81 10.96
N SER A 192 -26.95 -25.05 10.03
CA SER A 192 -26.77 -25.31 8.60
C SER A 192 -25.39 -24.90 8.13
N ASN A 193 -24.79 -25.72 7.26
CA ASN A 193 -23.55 -25.38 6.57
C ASN A 193 -23.77 -24.47 5.34
N LYS A 194 -25.03 -24.23 4.96
CA LYS A 194 -25.36 -23.33 3.86
C LYS A 194 -25.22 -21.88 4.28
N SER A 195 -24.78 -21.06 3.34
CA SER A 195 -24.79 -19.59 3.43
C SER A 195 -25.22 -19.06 2.08
N ILE A 196 -26.05 -18.03 2.08
CA ILE A 196 -26.46 -17.31 0.87
C ILE A 196 -25.64 -16.04 0.71
N VAL A 197 -25.28 -15.68 -0.51
CA VAL A 197 -24.64 -14.41 -0.88
C VAL A 197 -25.46 -13.63 -1.91
N ASN A 198 -26.53 -14.23 -2.43
CA ASN A 198 -27.46 -13.62 -3.38
C ASN A 198 -28.91 -14.08 -3.10
N PHE A 199 -29.88 -13.37 -3.69
CA PHE A 199 -31.31 -13.69 -3.63
C PHE A 199 -31.81 -14.49 -4.84
N SER A 200 -30.94 -15.22 -5.52
CA SER A 200 -31.28 -15.97 -6.74
C SER A 200 -30.89 -17.44 -6.62
N LYS A 201 -29.73 -17.82 -7.16
CA LYS A 201 -29.28 -19.22 -7.26
C LYS A 201 -29.11 -19.90 -5.91
N ASP A 202 -28.74 -19.16 -4.87
CA ASP A 202 -28.51 -19.76 -3.55
C ASP A 202 -29.83 -20.17 -2.86
N LEU A 203 -30.97 -19.70 -3.40
CA LEU A 203 -32.31 -19.96 -2.89
C LEU A 203 -33.12 -20.90 -3.78
N SER A 204 -32.61 -21.25 -4.95
CA SER A 204 -33.41 -21.93 -5.99
C SER A 204 -33.78 -23.37 -5.66
N ASP A 205 -33.06 -24.00 -4.73
CA ASP A 205 -33.41 -25.32 -4.24
C ASP A 205 -34.50 -25.29 -3.15
N GLY A 206 -34.88 -24.13 -2.63
CA GLY A 206 -35.90 -23.96 -1.58
C GLY A 206 -35.52 -24.44 -0.17
N GLU A 207 -34.35 -25.07 0.01
CA GLU A 207 -33.94 -25.64 1.30
C GLU A 207 -33.65 -24.55 2.33
N ALA A 208 -32.95 -23.50 1.90
CA ALA A 208 -32.61 -22.35 2.74
C ALA A 208 -33.86 -21.67 3.31
N TYR A 209 -34.94 -21.58 2.53
CA TYR A 209 -36.21 -21.04 3.00
C TYR A 209 -36.88 -21.92 4.05
N GLY A 210 -36.86 -23.26 3.88
CA GLY A 210 -37.37 -24.18 4.89
C GLY A 210 -36.67 -24.03 6.23
N ILE A 211 -35.33 -23.94 6.21
CA ILE A 211 -34.52 -23.73 7.41
C ILE A 211 -34.86 -22.38 8.04
N LEU A 212 -34.93 -21.30 7.25
CA LEU A 212 -35.27 -19.97 7.74
C LEU A 212 -36.64 -19.96 8.44
N LEU A 213 -37.69 -20.50 7.80
CA LEU A 213 -39.05 -20.55 8.34
C LEU A 213 -39.08 -21.27 9.70
N SER A 214 -38.30 -22.34 9.85
CA SER A 214 -38.18 -23.08 11.10
C SER A 214 -37.58 -22.23 12.25
N GLN A 215 -36.73 -21.26 11.93
CA GLN A 215 -36.07 -20.39 12.92
C GLN A 215 -36.90 -19.17 13.26
N ILE A 216 -37.50 -18.52 12.27
CA ILE A 216 -38.23 -17.27 12.50
C ILE A 216 -39.61 -17.53 13.10
N ALA A 217 -40.27 -18.64 12.74
CA ALA A 217 -41.62 -18.94 13.21
C ALA A 217 -41.80 -20.38 13.76
N PRO A 218 -40.98 -20.83 14.73
CA PRO A 218 -40.98 -22.20 15.23
C PRO A 218 -42.29 -22.64 15.90
N LYS A 219 -43.16 -21.70 16.29
CA LYS A 219 -44.47 -21.98 16.90
C LYS A 219 -45.59 -22.16 15.88
N ILE A 220 -45.43 -21.65 14.67
CA ILE A 220 -46.47 -21.63 13.63
C ILE A 220 -46.17 -22.71 12.58
N VAL A 221 -44.89 -22.84 12.22
CA VAL A 221 -44.42 -23.77 11.22
C VAL A 221 -44.24 -25.16 11.84
N ASN A 222 -44.84 -26.17 11.23
CA ASN A 222 -44.76 -27.54 11.74
C ASN A 222 -43.39 -28.15 11.43
N ARG A 223 -42.70 -28.68 12.46
CA ARG A 223 -41.40 -29.38 12.31
C ARG A 223 -41.47 -30.55 11.34
N GLU A 224 -42.58 -31.28 11.29
CA GLU A 224 -42.79 -32.38 10.34
C GLU A 224 -42.80 -31.88 8.89
N ASN A 225 -43.43 -30.72 8.65
CA ASN A 225 -43.47 -30.12 7.32
C ASN A 225 -42.09 -29.59 6.91
N ILE A 226 -41.30 -29.05 7.84
CA ILE A 226 -39.90 -28.70 7.57
C ILE A 226 -39.06 -29.94 7.26
N PHE A 227 -39.26 -31.05 7.96
CA PHE A 227 -38.60 -32.30 7.62
C PHE A 227 -38.98 -32.78 6.21
N GLN A 228 -40.24 -32.62 5.80
CA GLN A 228 -40.67 -32.90 4.43
C GLN A 228 -39.99 -31.98 3.41
N VAL A 229 -39.85 -30.68 3.69
CA VAL A 229 -39.11 -29.73 2.84
C VAL A 229 -37.68 -30.23 2.61
N LEU A 230 -36.97 -30.63 3.67
CA LEU A 230 -35.57 -31.07 3.56
C LEU A 230 -35.42 -32.43 2.85
N LYS A 231 -36.44 -33.29 2.90
CA LYS A 231 -36.43 -34.62 2.28
C LYS A 231 -36.90 -34.62 0.82
N GLU A 232 -37.78 -33.71 0.44
CA GLU A 232 -38.36 -33.64 -0.90
C GLU A 232 -37.26 -33.38 -1.93
N SER A 233 -37.14 -34.24 -2.95
CA SER A 233 -36.09 -34.12 -3.98
C SER A 233 -36.47 -33.13 -5.08
N ASP A 234 -37.77 -33.00 -5.37
CA ASP A 234 -38.27 -32.11 -6.41
C ASP A 234 -38.32 -30.66 -5.91
N HIS A 235 -37.50 -29.78 -6.48
CA HIS A 235 -37.37 -28.39 -6.04
C HIS A 235 -38.68 -27.60 -6.16
N ILE A 236 -39.53 -27.89 -7.17
CA ILE A 236 -40.81 -27.19 -7.34
C ILE A 236 -41.78 -27.61 -6.24
N LYS A 237 -41.87 -28.91 -5.95
CA LYS A 237 -42.70 -29.40 -4.84
C LYS A 237 -42.19 -28.89 -3.50
N ARG A 238 -40.87 -28.86 -3.32
CA ARG A 238 -40.23 -28.32 -2.11
C ARG A 238 -40.59 -26.85 -1.92
N ALA A 239 -40.48 -26.04 -2.97
CA ALA A 239 -40.86 -24.64 -2.94
C ALA A 239 -42.36 -24.44 -2.64
N GLU A 240 -43.25 -25.28 -3.17
CA GLU A 240 -44.68 -25.22 -2.82
C GLU A 240 -44.94 -25.53 -1.35
N ILE A 241 -44.23 -26.49 -0.74
CA ILE A 241 -44.34 -26.76 0.70
C ILE A 241 -43.87 -25.54 1.51
N VAL A 242 -42.74 -24.93 1.11
CA VAL A 242 -42.23 -23.69 1.72
C VAL A 242 -43.27 -22.58 1.69
N LEU A 243 -43.91 -22.35 0.52
CA LEU A 243 -44.91 -21.31 0.36
C LEU A 243 -46.19 -21.57 1.15
N LYS A 244 -46.61 -22.83 1.28
CA LYS A 244 -47.73 -23.22 2.17
C LYS A 244 -47.42 -22.95 3.64
N GLU A 245 -46.19 -23.15 4.09
CA GLU A 245 -45.80 -22.79 5.45
C GLU A 245 -45.72 -21.26 5.64
N ALA A 246 -45.23 -20.53 4.64
CA ALA A 246 -45.22 -19.06 4.66
C ALA A 246 -46.64 -18.46 4.61
N GLU A 247 -47.60 -19.14 3.99
CA GLU A 247 -49.01 -18.75 3.97
C GLU A 247 -49.62 -18.71 5.37
N LYS A 248 -49.23 -19.62 6.26
CA LYS A 248 -49.66 -19.61 7.68
C LYS A 248 -49.20 -18.36 8.43
N LEU A 249 -48.14 -17.69 7.93
CA LEU A 249 -47.64 -16.42 8.46
C LEU A 249 -48.30 -15.22 7.80
N ASN A 250 -49.21 -15.43 6.84
CA ASN A 250 -49.70 -14.42 5.89
C ASN A 250 -48.54 -13.75 5.15
N CYS A 251 -47.57 -14.56 4.67
CA CYS A 251 -46.39 -14.08 3.94
C CYS A 251 -46.27 -14.65 2.52
N ARG A 252 -47.28 -15.36 1.99
CA ARG A 252 -47.27 -15.91 0.62
C ARG A 252 -47.52 -14.80 -0.40
N TYR A 253 -46.52 -13.94 -0.58
CA TYR A 253 -46.52 -12.82 -1.54
C TYR A 253 -45.26 -12.86 -2.40
N PHE A 254 -45.32 -12.19 -3.56
CA PHE A 254 -44.24 -12.02 -4.54
C PHE A 254 -43.80 -13.24 -5.35
N VAL A 255 -43.71 -14.42 -4.75
CA VAL A 255 -43.12 -15.60 -5.40
C VAL A 255 -44.11 -16.74 -5.59
N THR A 256 -44.00 -17.40 -6.74
CA THR A 256 -44.54 -18.74 -6.98
C THR A 256 -43.43 -19.80 -6.80
N PRO A 257 -43.75 -21.10 -6.73
CA PRO A 257 -42.73 -22.15 -6.69
C PRO A 257 -41.76 -22.08 -7.89
N ALA A 258 -42.27 -21.71 -9.07
CA ALA A 258 -41.46 -21.56 -10.27
C ALA A 258 -40.46 -20.39 -10.14
N ASP A 259 -40.84 -19.29 -9.50
CA ASP A 259 -39.98 -18.11 -9.30
C ASP A 259 -38.83 -18.37 -8.30
N ILE A 260 -39.09 -19.21 -7.30
CA ILE A 260 -38.05 -19.68 -6.39
C ILE A 260 -37.06 -20.52 -7.20
N VAL A 261 -37.53 -21.54 -7.91
CA VAL A 261 -36.66 -22.48 -8.63
C VAL A 261 -35.92 -21.84 -9.80
N SER A 262 -36.51 -20.86 -10.48
CA SER A 262 -35.83 -20.07 -11.51
C SER A 262 -34.79 -19.10 -10.92
N GLY A 263 -34.84 -18.84 -9.61
CA GLY A 263 -33.95 -17.91 -8.93
C GLY A 263 -34.25 -16.45 -9.26
N HIS A 264 -35.52 -16.07 -9.40
CA HIS A 264 -35.92 -14.71 -9.75
C HIS A 264 -35.56 -13.72 -8.64
N SER A 265 -34.47 -12.97 -8.82
CA SER A 265 -33.84 -12.16 -7.75
C SER A 265 -34.79 -11.13 -7.12
N ARG A 266 -35.56 -10.39 -7.93
CA ARG A 266 -36.50 -9.37 -7.42
C ARG A 266 -37.63 -9.96 -6.58
N LEU A 267 -38.29 -10.99 -7.10
CA LEU A 267 -39.40 -11.64 -6.38
C LEU A 267 -38.92 -12.31 -5.09
N ASN A 268 -37.77 -13.00 -5.13
CA ASN A 268 -37.18 -13.58 -3.92
C ASN A 268 -36.80 -12.51 -2.88
N LEU A 269 -36.26 -11.35 -3.29
CA LEU A 269 -36.03 -10.22 -2.38
C LEU A 269 -37.35 -9.74 -1.78
N GLY A 270 -38.40 -9.59 -2.58
CA GLY A 270 -39.73 -9.18 -2.11
C GLY A 270 -40.30 -10.13 -1.06
N PHE A 271 -40.17 -11.43 -1.31
CA PHE A 271 -40.60 -12.47 -0.37
C PHE A 271 -39.78 -12.45 0.92
N ILE A 272 -38.45 -12.32 0.84
CA ILE A 272 -37.57 -12.24 2.02
C ILE A 272 -37.87 -11.01 2.86
N ALA A 273 -38.03 -9.84 2.23
CA ALA A 273 -38.38 -8.61 2.93
C ALA A 273 -39.75 -8.74 3.62
N THR A 274 -40.72 -9.40 2.97
CA THR A 274 -42.03 -9.69 3.57
C THR A 274 -41.91 -10.58 4.82
N LEU A 275 -41.09 -11.64 4.76
CA LEU A 275 -40.81 -12.50 5.91
C LEU A 275 -40.13 -11.72 7.05
N PHE A 276 -39.13 -10.90 6.71
CA PHE A 276 -38.41 -10.06 7.67
C PHE A 276 -39.36 -9.09 8.39
N ASN A 277 -40.13 -8.30 7.63
CA ASN A 277 -41.06 -7.31 8.17
C ASN A 277 -42.16 -7.96 9.02
N LYS A 278 -42.56 -9.20 8.69
CA LYS A 278 -43.54 -9.93 9.50
C LYS A 278 -42.94 -10.49 10.79
N ASN A 279 -41.74 -11.08 10.70
CA ASN A 279 -41.10 -11.75 11.81
C ASN A 279 -39.59 -11.88 11.63
N ILE A 280 -38.86 -11.06 12.38
CA ILE A 280 -37.40 -11.03 12.36
C ILE A 280 -36.80 -12.27 13.02
N GLY A 281 -37.49 -12.90 13.99
CA GLY A 281 -36.98 -14.07 14.70
C GLY A 281 -35.72 -13.83 15.56
N ILE A 282 -35.26 -12.58 15.66
CA ILE A 282 -34.16 -12.16 16.54
C ILE A 282 -34.76 -11.48 17.75
N LYS A 283 -34.21 -11.77 18.93
CA LYS A 283 -34.62 -11.13 20.18
C LYS A 283 -33.43 -10.40 20.78
N LEU A 284 -33.70 -9.31 21.47
CA LEU A 284 -32.71 -8.74 22.38
C LEU A 284 -32.35 -9.76 23.46
N PRO A 285 -31.12 -9.72 23.99
CA PRO A 285 -30.74 -10.56 25.12
C PRO A 285 -31.70 -10.35 26.29
N ASP A 286 -32.07 -11.43 26.96
CA ASP A 286 -32.78 -11.33 28.24
C ASP A 286 -31.81 -10.94 29.37
N GLU A 287 -32.34 -10.63 30.55
CA GLU A 287 -31.53 -10.21 31.70
C GLU A 287 -30.49 -11.26 32.10
N ASP A 288 -30.85 -12.54 32.01
CA ASP A 288 -29.96 -13.66 32.32
C ASP A 288 -28.82 -13.77 31.31
N GLU A 289 -29.11 -13.65 30.00
CA GLU A 289 -28.10 -13.62 28.94
C GLU A 289 -27.20 -12.39 29.06
N LEU A 290 -27.75 -11.22 29.40
CA LEU A 290 -26.95 -10.02 29.69
C LEU A 290 -26.00 -10.24 30.86
N LEU A 291 -26.47 -10.86 31.95
CA LEU A 291 -25.66 -11.14 33.12
C LEU A 291 -24.47 -12.06 32.77
N LEU A 292 -24.72 -13.09 31.96
CA LEU A 292 -23.67 -13.98 31.46
C LEU A 292 -22.66 -13.25 30.56
N LEU A 293 -23.15 -12.39 29.65
CA LEU A 293 -22.30 -11.57 28.78
C LEU A 293 -21.43 -10.60 29.59
N TYR A 294 -21.98 -9.98 30.64
CA TYR A 294 -21.21 -9.10 31.52
C TYR A 294 -20.13 -9.87 32.27
N ALA A 295 -20.42 -11.06 32.78
CA ALA A 295 -19.44 -11.91 33.44
C ALA A 295 -18.29 -12.31 32.50
N GLU A 296 -18.60 -12.71 31.25
CA GLU A 296 -17.58 -13.01 30.24
C GLU A 296 -16.73 -11.78 29.90
N LEU A 297 -17.35 -10.61 29.83
CA LEU A 297 -16.68 -9.34 29.55
C LEU A 297 -15.73 -8.93 30.69
N ASP A 298 -16.10 -9.16 31.94
CA ASP A 298 -15.24 -8.91 33.11
C ASP A 298 -14.05 -9.88 33.15
N ASP A 299 -14.26 -11.16 32.82
CA ASP A 299 -13.17 -12.13 32.68
C ASP A 299 -12.20 -11.76 31.55
N LEU A 300 -12.71 -11.29 30.41
CA LEU A 300 -11.88 -10.79 29.31
C LEU A 300 -11.09 -9.54 29.73
N ARG A 301 -11.72 -8.59 30.43
CA ARG A 301 -11.04 -7.40 30.97
C ARG A 301 -9.92 -7.77 31.93
N ARG A 302 -10.13 -8.76 32.80
CA ARG A 302 -9.08 -9.27 33.69
C ARG A 302 -7.90 -9.83 32.89
N LYS A 303 -8.16 -10.67 31.89
CA LYS A 303 -7.11 -11.22 31.00
C LYS A 303 -6.35 -10.13 30.25
N VAL A 304 -7.03 -9.11 29.74
CA VAL A 304 -6.39 -7.97 29.07
C VAL A 304 -5.42 -7.28 30.04
N LYS A 305 -5.86 -7.02 31.27
CA LYS A 305 -5.00 -6.40 32.30
C LYS A 305 -3.78 -7.27 32.63
N GLU A 306 -3.96 -8.59 32.80
CA GLU A 306 -2.85 -9.53 33.02
C GLU A 306 -1.84 -9.51 31.86
N TYR A 307 -2.32 -9.46 30.61
CA TYR A 307 -1.45 -9.34 29.44
C TYR A 307 -0.72 -8.00 29.37
N GLU A 308 -1.39 -6.90 29.72
CA GLU A 308 -0.76 -5.57 29.79
C GLU A 308 0.35 -5.53 30.84
N GLU A 309 0.12 -6.11 32.03
CA GLU A 309 1.12 -6.24 33.09
C GLU A 309 2.32 -7.09 32.63
N ALA A 310 2.07 -8.23 31.98
CA ALA A 310 3.12 -9.09 31.44
C ALA A 310 3.94 -8.40 30.33
N ILE A 311 3.29 -7.64 29.45
CA ILE A 311 3.97 -6.83 28.43
C ILE A 311 4.87 -5.79 29.08
N GLN A 312 4.40 -5.13 30.14
CA GLN A 312 5.20 -4.14 30.86
C GLN A 312 6.46 -4.78 31.47
N ILE A 313 6.33 -5.92 32.15
CA ILE A 313 7.47 -6.65 32.72
C ILE A 313 8.48 -7.03 31.63
N ASN A 314 8.01 -7.58 30.51
CA ASN A 314 8.88 -7.94 29.40
C ASN A 314 9.59 -6.73 28.80
N ASN A 315 8.91 -5.57 28.69
CA ASN A 315 9.53 -4.34 28.21
C ASN A 315 10.62 -3.85 29.16
N ASP A 316 10.39 -3.90 30.48
CA ASP A 316 11.37 -3.51 31.49
C ASP A 316 12.60 -4.44 31.46
N GLU A 317 12.41 -5.74 31.24
CA GLU A 317 13.49 -6.72 31.06
C GLU A 317 14.31 -6.46 29.78
N ILE A 318 13.63 -6.15 28.67
CA ILE A 318 14.28 -5.78 27.41
C ILE A 318 15.11 -4.51 27.60
N GLU A 319 14.56 -3.50 28.28
CA GLU A 319 15.26 -2.25 28.55
C GLU A 319 16.49 -2.46 29.44
N SER A 320 16.36 -3.25 30.52
CA SER A 320 17.47 -3.63 31.38
C SER A 320 18.57 -4.36 30.60
N THR A 321 18.19 -5.33 29.77
CA THR A 321 19.12 -6.08 28.92
C THR A 321 19.82 -5.19 27.91
N LYS A 322 19.08 -4.27 27.28
CA LYS A 322 19.63 -3.27 26.35
C LYS A 322 20.66 -2.38 27.04
N ASN A 323 20.34 -1.88 28.23
CA ASN A 323 21.26 -1.05 29.03
C ASN A 323 22.52 -1.82 29.43
N HIS A 324 22.39 -3.10 29.79
CA HIS A 324 23.54 -3.95 30.09
C HIS A 324 24.48 -4.13 28.89
N HIS A 325 23.92 -4.45 27.71
CA HIS A 325 24.73 -4.59 26.49
C HIS A 325 25.36 -3.25 26.07
N GLN A 326 24.65 -2.14 26.24
CA GLN A 326 25.19 -0.81 25.98
C GLN A 326 26.42 -0.53 26.87
N ALA A 327 26.33 -0.84 28.17
CA ALA A 327 27.46 -0.69 29.09
C ALA A 327 28.66 -1.58 28.72
N GLN A 328 28.41 -2.82 28.27
CA GLN A 328 29.47 -3.70 27.77
C GLN A 328 30.15 -3.14 26.52
N LEU A 329 29.37 -2.60 25.58
CA LEU A 329 29.91 -1.95 24.37
C LEU A 329 30.77 -0.74 24.73
N ASP A 330 30.34 0.06 25.70
CA ASP A 330 31.09 1.23 26.15
C ASP A 330 32.43 0.83 26.80
N LEU A 331 32.43 -0.23 27.62
CA LEU A 331 33.65 -0.79 28.21
C LEU A 331 34.60 -1.33 27.14
N LEU A 332 34.09 -2.13 26.20
CA LEU A 332 34.89 -2.70 25.11
C LEU A 332 35.49 -1.59 24.22
N ASN A 333 34.72 -0.54 23.94
CA ASN A 333 35.21 0.62 23.21
C ASN A 333 36.36 1.31 23.96
N GLN A 334 36.27 1.42 25.28
CA GLN A 334 37.33 1.98 26.11
C GLN A 334 38.61 1.13 26.07
N GLU A 335 38.49 -0.20 26.17
CA GLU A 335 39.61 -1.14 26.05
C GLU A 335 40.28 -1.05 24.67
N ILE A 336 39.49 -1.00 23.60
CA ILE A 336 39.99 -0.84 22.23
C ILE A 336 40.77 0.46 22.08
N GLU A 337 40.28 1.58 22.63
CA GLU A 337 40.99 2.87 22.57
C GLU A 337 42.30 2.85 23.37
N GLN A 338 42.32 2.20 24.55
CA GLN A 338 43.56 1.99 25.29
C GLN A 338 44.56 1.16 24.51
N PHE A 339 44.13 0.03 23.95
CA PHE A 339 44.99 -0.84 23.15
C PHE A 339 45.56 -0.14 21.92
N LYS A 340 44.73 0.67 21.22
CA LYS A 340 45.19 1.51 20.11
C LYS A 340 46.27 2.49 20.57
N TYR A 341 46.04 3.19 21.67
CA TYR A 341 47.00 4.16 22.22
C TYR A 341 48.35 3.51 22.55
N GLU A 342 48.33 2.36 23.24
CA GLU A 342 49.54 1.61 23.59
C GLU A 342 50.29 1.12 22.35
N THR A 343 49.56 0.60 21.37
CA THR A 343 50.14 0.09 20.12
C THR A 343 50.80 1.21 19.33
N VAL A 344 50.13 2.35 19.16
CA VAL A 344 50.69 3.53 18.48
C VAL A 344 51.97 3.98 19.18
N LYS A 345 51.94 4.13 20.51
CA LYS A 345 53.10 4.55 21.31
C LYS A 345 54.29 3.59 21.18
N LYS A 346 54.02 2.28 21.10
CA LYS A 346 55.07 1.27 20.87
C LYS A 346 55.73 1.46 19.50
N TYR A 347 54.93 1.59 18.44
CA TYR A 347 55.46 1.78 17.08
C TYR A 347 56.19 3.11 16.92
N GLU A 348 55.70 4.19 17.53
CA GLU A 348 56.41 5.49 17.56
C GLU A 348 57.82 5.33 18.14
N LYS A 349 57.95 4.61 19.27
CA LYS A 349 59.25 4.36 19.90
C LYS A 349 60.15 3.45 19.07
N GLU A 350 59.60 2.45 18.38
CA GLU A 350 60.37 1.59 17.47
C GLU A 350 60.89 2.37 16.26
N ILE A 351 60.06 3.23 15.67
CA ILE A 351 60.45 4.12 14.57
C ILE A 351 61.54 5.08 15.03
N GLU A 352 61.36 5.75 16.18
CA GLU A 352 62.35 6.67 16.73
C GLU A 352 63.71 6.00 16.94
N ASN A 353 63.72 4.80 17.52
CA ASN A 353 64.94 4.01 17.70
C ASN A 353 65.59 3.60 16.37
N SER A 354 64.78 3.26 15.36
CA SER A 354 65.28 2.92 14.01
C SER A 354 65.92 4.14 13.34
N VAL A 355 65.26 5.30 13.42
CA VAL A 355 65.76 6.58 12.90
C VAL A 355 67.07 6.96 13.57
N ILE A 356 67.18 6.83 14.90
CA ILE A 356 68.42 7.11 15.63
C ILE A 356 69.55 6.19 15.16
N LYS A 357 69.28 4.88 15.00
CA LYS A 357 70.28 3.90 14.51
C LYS A 357 70.74 4.22 13.09
N GLU A 358 69.81 4.51 12.19
CA GLU A 358 70.14 4.93 10.82
C GLU A 358 70.97 6.20 10.81
N LYS A 359 70.55 7.23 11.55
CA LYS A 359 71.29 8.49 11.68
C LYS A 359 72.72 8.27 12.15
N ALA A 360 72.93 7.45 13.18
CA ALA A 360 74.27 7.12 13.67
C ALA A 360 75.13 6.40 12.61
N LYS A 361 74.55 5.50 11.81
CA LYS A 361 75.25 4.85 10.68
C LYS A 361 75.66 5.87 9.61
N TYR A 362 74.75 6.78 9.24
CA TYR A 362 75.05 7.83 8.27
C TYR A 362 76.13 8.79 8.79
N GLU A 363 76.10 9.16 10.06
CA GLU A 363 77.13 10.00 10.69
C GLU A 363 78.51 9.31 10.69
N ASP A 364 78.58 8.01 11.01
CA ASP A 364 79.83 7.25 10.96
C ASP A 364 80.37 7.11 9.52
N ALA A 365 79.48 6.84 8.54
CA ALA A 365 79.84 6.77 7.13
C ALA A 365 80.36 8.12 6.60
N LEU A 366 79.71 9.23 6.99
CA LEU A 366 80.13 10.58 6.62
C LEU A 366 81.50 10.92 7.23
N LYS A 367 81.74 10.54 8.48
CA LYS A 367 83.03 10.74 9.16
C LYS A 367 84.16 9.97 8.47
N LYS A 368 83.92 8.70 8.11
CA LYS A 368 84.87 7.88 7.33
C LYS A 368 85.17 8.49 5.96
N ALA A 369 84.16 8.95 5.24
CA ALA A 369 84.33 9.63 3.95
C ALA A 369 85.14 10.92 4.10
N LEU A 370 84.85 11.72 5.13
CA LEU A 370 85.58 12.95 5.42
C LEU A 370 87.05 12.69 5.77
N ASP A 371 87.35 11.65 6.54
CA ASP A 371 88.73 11.28 6.88
C ASP A 371 89.50 10.76 5.66
N LYS A 372 88.83 10.02 4.76
CA LYS A 372 89.40 9.61 3.47
C LYS A 372 89.74 10.80 2.58
N GLU A 373 88.84 11.78 2.47
CA GLU A 373 89.10 13.03 1.75
C GLU A 373 90.25 13.83 2.37
N LYS A 374 90.29 13.95 3.71
CA LYS A 374 91.42 14.60 4.41
C LYS A 374 92.75 13.90 4.14
N SER A 375 92.79 12.57 4.09
CA SER A 375 94.02 11.83 3.75
C SER A 375 94.45 12.04 2.30
N SER A 376 93.49 12.07 1.37
CA SER A 376 93.75 12.35 -0.05
C SER A 376 94.29 13.76 -0.25
N LYS A 377 93.69 14.75 0.44
CA LYS A 377 94.18 16.13 0.48
C LYS A 377 95.62 16.21 1.01
N ARG A 378 95.95 15.53 2.12
CA ARG A 378 97.31 15.51 2.68
C ARG A 378 98.33 14.90 1.70
N SER A 379 97.93 13.85 0.97
CA SER A 379 98.78 13.24 -0.06
C SER A 379 99.04 14.20 -1.22
N LEU A 380 98.00 14.89 -1.71
CA LEU A 380 98.13 15.91 -2.75
C LEU A 380 99.00 17.08 -2.27
N GLU A 381 98.84 17.53 -1.02
CA GLU A 381 99.69 18.57 -0.43
C GLU A 381 101.17 18.13 -0.34
N GLN A 382 101.44 16.86 -0.02
CA GLN A 382 102.80 16.29 -0.03
C GLN A 382 103.39 16.24 -1.45
N GLN A 383 102.62 15.78 -2.44
CA GLN A 383 103.04 15.79 -3.84
C GLN A 383 103.35 17.21 -4.33
N LEU A 384 102.50 18.18 -3.97
CA LEU A 384 102.69 19.59 -4.30
C LEU A 384 103.94 20.17 -3.62
N LYS A 385 104.27 19.71 -2.41
CA LYS A 385 105.51 20.08 -1.70
C LYS A 385 106.75 19.46 -2.36
N GLN A 386 106.67 18.22 -2.83
CA GLN A 386 107.75 17.57 -3.60
C GLN A 386 107.98 18.27 -4.94
N LEU A 387 106.92 18.58 -5.69
CA LEU A 387 107.02 19.34 -6.94
C LEU A 387 107.64 20.72 -6.74
N LYS A 388 107.27 21.43 -5.66
CA LYS A 388 107.90 22.69 -5.27
C LYS A 388 109.39 22.52 -4.93
N SER A 389 109.78 21.41 -4.31
CA SER A 389 111.18 21.08 -4.03
C SER A 389 111.96 20.84 -5.33
N ILE A 390 111.40 20.07 -6.27
CA ILE A 390 112.00 19.81 -7.59
C ILE A 390 112.17 21.12 -8.37
N LEU A 391 111.14 21.96 -8.42
CA LEU A 391 111.24 23.30 -9.03
C LEU A 391 112.31 24.19 -8.37
N SER A 392 112.56 24.02 -7.07
CA SER A 392 113.61 24.74 -6.35
C SER A 392 115.02 24.17 -6.60
N GLN A 393 115.14 22.88 -6.92
CA GLN A 393 116.40 22.23 -7.33
C GLN A 393 116.74 22.58 -8.78
N CYS A 394 115.77 22.55 -9.70
CA CYS A 394 115.97 22.99 -11.09
C CYS A 394 116.38 24.48 -11.19
N ARG A 395 116.00 25.32 -10.21
CA ARG A 395 116.45 26.72 -10.14
C ARG A 395 117.84 26.92 -9.52
N LYS A 396 118.50 25.88 -9.00
CA LYS A 396 119.77 26.00 -8.26
C LYS A 396 120.98 25.33 -8.93
N GLU A 397 120.83 24.75 -10.14
CA GLU A 397 121.92 24.07 -10.85
C GLU A 397 122.43 24.71 -12.15
N ASP A 398 121.98 25.91 -12.55
CA ASP A 398 122.62 26.64 -13.66
C ASP A 398 123.26 27.95 -13.19
N SER A 399 124.51 27.84 -12.73
CA SER A 399 125.49 28.93 -12.72
C SER A 399 126.91 28.39 -12.94
N PHE A 400 127.66 29.02 -13.88
CA PHE A 400 129.10 28.89 -14.27
C PHE A 400 129.46 27.86 -15.41
N LYS A 401 130.15 28.12 -16.57
CA LYS A 401 131.18 29.11 -17.05
C LYS A 401 131.29 29.26 -18.62
N LYS A 402 131.91 30.39 -19.03
CA LYS A 402 132.56 30.92 -20.29
C LYS A 402 133.10 30.02 -21.44
N GLY A 403 133.01 30.56 -22.69
CA GLY A 403 133.98 30.56 -23.86
C GLY A 403 134.28 29.23 -24.58
N ASP A 404 134.42 29.06 -25.90
CA ASP A 404 134.50 29.91 -27.11
C ASP A 404 133.87 29.17 -28.33
N THR A 405 133.59 29.92 -29.40
CA THR A 405 132.82 29.67 -30.64
C THR A 405 132.81 28.29 -31.30
N ILE A 406 131.60 27.81 -31.69
CA ILE A 406 131.11 27.54 -33.07
C ILE A 406 129.60 27.14 -33.00
N ASN A 407 128.79 27.66 -33.92
CA ASN A 407 127.34 27.43 -34.06
C ASN A 407 126.96 25.95 -34.23
N PHE A 408 125.99 25.45 -33.46
CA PHE A 408 124.89 24.57 -33.92
C PHE A 408 123.71 24.57 -32.93
N SER A 409 122.51 24.33 -33.49
CA SER A 409 121.17 24.44 -32.92
C SER A 409 120.79 23.49 -31.78
N MET A 410 119.86 23.97 -30.92
CA MET A 410 118.76 23.25 -30.21
C MET A 410 119.15 22.17 -29.18
N PRO A 411 118.45 22.04 -28.03
CA PRO A 411 117.08 21.51 -28.05
C PRO A 411 116.08 22.07 -27.00
N ASN A 412 114.83 22.22 -27.47
CA ASN A 412 113.56 21.72 -26.92
C ASN A 412 113.18 21.80 -25.41
N ASP A 413 114.09 21.95 -24.46
CA ASP A 413 113.79 21.62 -23.06
C ASP A 413 113.08 22.72 -22.28
N LEU A 414 113.33 23.99 -22.58
CA LEU A 414 112.61 25.11 -21.93
C LEU A 414 111.15 25.22 -22.43
N ASP A 415 110.95 24.94 -23.72
CA ASP A 415 109.63 24.90 -24.35
C ASP A 415 108.86 23.62 -23.96
N SER A 416 109.59 22.52 -23.73
CA SER A 416 109.05 21.28 -23.14
C SER A 416 108.61 21.47 -21.69
N LEU A 417 109.44 22.12 -20.85
CA LEU A 417 109.08 22.38 -19.45
C LEU A 417 107.89 23.37 -19.34
N SER A 418 107.84 24.38 -20.21
CA SER A 418 106.72 25.31 -20.30
C SER A 418 105.43 24.60 -20.73
N LYS A 419 105.53 23.68 -21.71
CA LYS A 419 104.42 22.80 -22.11
C LYS A 419 103.98 21.89 -20.97
N GLU A 420 104.91 21.26 -20.25
CA GLU A 420 104.62 20.34 -19.15
C GLU A 420 103.97 21.07 -17.95
N VAL A 421 104.43 22.29 -17.63
CA VAL A 421 103.78 23.14 -16.62
C VAL A 421 102.40 23.62 -17.08
N MET A 422 102.21 23.96 -18.37
CA MET A 422 100.88 24.27 -18.92
C MET A 422 99.96 23.07 -18.88
N GLU A 423 100.47 21.87 -19.13
CA GLU A 423 99.71 20.63 -19.18
C GLU A 423 99.30 20.17 -17.77
N LEU A 424 100.20 20.29 -16.79
CA LEU A 424 99.88 20.11 -15.37
C LEU A 424 98.91 21.18 -14.87
N THR A 425 99.07 22.45 -15.29
CA THR A 425 98.12 23.51 -14.92
C THR A 425 96.75 23.26 -15.52
N LYS A 426 96.68 22.83 -16.79
CA LYS A 426 95.43 22.38 -17.42
C LYS A 426 94.82 21.21 -16.65
N SER A 427 95.60 20.18 -16.32
CA SER A 427 95.13 19.01 -15.56
C SER A 427 94.56 19.39 -14.19
N VAL A 428 95.22 20.29 -13.45
CA VAL A 428 94.75 20.80 -12.15
C VAL A 428 93.50 21.66 -12.29
N VAL A 429 93.40 22.47 -13.35
CA VAL A 429 92.18 23.25 -13.63
C VAL A 429 91.03 22.32 -14.01
N THR A 430 91.25 21.31 -14.84
CA THR A 430 90.23 20.33 -15.25
C THR A 430 89.72 19.54 -14.03
N THR A 431 90.61 19.05 -13.17
CA THR A 431 90.23 18.35 -11.94
C THR A 431 89.49 19.25 -10.95
N ASN A 432 89.85 20.52 -10.82
CA ASN A 432 89.09 21.47 -10.01
C ASN A 432 87.70 21.77 -10.59
N VAL A 433 87.56 21.84 -11.91
CA VAL A 433 86.26 21.99 -12.58
C VAL A 433 85.38 20.75 -12.34
N GLU A 434 85.95 19.55 -12.45
CA GLU A 434 85.25 18.28 -12.15
C GLU A 434 84.84 18.18 -10.68
N LEU A 435 85.71 18.55 -9.74
CA LEU A 435 85.38 18.59 -8.31
C LEU A 435 84.27 19.59 -8.02
N THR A 436 84.29 20.76 -8.64
CA THR A 436 83.24 21.79 -8.48
C THR A 436 81.91 21.28 -9.02
N ALA A 437 81.91 20.63 -10.19
CA ALA A 437 80.72 20.00 -10.77
C ALA A 437 80.17 18.87 -9.88
N ASN A 438 81.03 18.05 -9.28
CA ASN A 438 80.64 16.99 -8.36
C ASN A 438 80.03 17.54 -7.06
N VAL A 439 80.59 18.62 -6.51
CA VAL A 439 80.01 19.31 -5.34
C VAL A 439 78.64 19.89 -5.67
N GLU A 440 78.48 20.48 -6.85
CA GLU A 440 77.19 21.01 -7.30
C GLU A 440 76.14 19.91 -7.52
N GLN A 441 76.53 18.77 -8.10
CA GLN A 441 75.66 17.59 -8.21
C GLN A 441 75.24 17.04 -6.85
N LEU A 442 76.15 16.95 -5.88
CA LEU A 442 75.83 16.51 -4.52
C LEU A 442 74.89 17.50 -3.82
N SER A 443 75.12 18.80 -3.96
CA SER A 443 74.24 19.86 -3.45
C SER A 443 72.82 19.74 -4.02
N ASN A 444 72.70 19.47 -5.32
CA ASN A 444 71.40 19.27 -5.97
C ASN A 444 70.71 17.99 -5.50
N LYS A 445 71.45 16.89 -5.31
CA LYS A 445 70.89 15.66 -4.72
C LYS A 445 70.39 15.86 -3.30
N ILE A 446 71.09 16.64 -2.47
CA ILE A 446 70.64 16.98 -1.10
C ILE A 446 69.31 17.76 -1.17
N LYS A 447 69.24 18.82 -1.99
CA LYS A 447 67.99 19.59 -2.17
C LYS A 447 66.84 18.74 -2.68
N GLN A 448 67.10 17.78 -3.56
CA GLN A 448 66.09 16.86 -4.06
C GLN A 448 65.60 15.89 -2.96
N ASN A 449 66.50 15.44 -2.09
CA ASN A 449 66.16 14.59 -0.96
C ASN A 449 65.33 15.34 0.09
N ASP A 450 65.66 16.60 0.38
CA ASP A 450 64.88 17.45 1.29
C ASP A 450 63.45 17.68 0.76
N ARG A 451 63.29 17.88 -0.56
CA ARG A 451 61.97 17.95 -1.19
C ARG A 451 61.19 16.64 -1.04
N LEU A 452 61.83 15.49 -1.27
CA LEU A 452 61.22 14.17 -1.11
C LEU A 452 60.75 13.92 0.32
N ASN A 453 61.57 14.27 1.31
CA ASN A 453 61.21 14.18 2.73
C ASN A 453 59.99 15.06 3.06
N HIS A 454 59.95 16.29 2.51
CA HIS A 454 58.82 17.19 2.74
C HIS A 454 57.52 16.67 2.10
N VAL A 455 57.59 16.09 0.90
CA VAL A 455 56.45 15.45 0.22
C VAL A 455 55.97 14.22 0.99
N MET A 456 56.88 13.38 1.49
CA MET A 456 56.54 12.20 2.27
C MET A 456 55.85 12.57 3.59
N ALA A 457 56.33 13.60 4.29
CA ALA A 457 55.69 14.12 5.50
C ALA A 457 54.28 14.69 5.24
N SER A 458 54.05 15.28 4.07
CA SER A 458 52.72 15.75 3.64
C SER A 458 51.78 14.58 3.35
N LYS A 459 52.25 13.58 2.60
CA LYS A 459 51.49 12.36 2.27
C LYS A 459 51.10 11.56 3.52
N ILE A 460 51.98 11.47 4.51
CA ILE A 460 51.68 10.81 5.80
C ILE A 460 50.57 11.57 6.55
N ARG A 461 50.60 12.91 6.53
CA ARG A 461 49.53 13.73 7.11
C ARG A 461 48.20 13.53 6.39
N GLU A 462 48.18 13.60 5.06
CA GLU A 462 46.98 13.33 4.26
C GLU A 462 46.40 11.92 4.52
N PHE A 463 47.26 10.91 4.60
CA PHE A 463 46.83 9.54 4.89
C PHE A 463 46.27 9.40 6.31
N SER A 464 46.88 10.08 7.28
CA SER A 464 46.38 10.12 8.66
C SER A 464 45.01 10.82 8.74
N GLU A 465 44.82 11.92 7.99
CA GLU A 465 43.55 12.64 7.92
C GLU A 465 42.45 11.83 7.22
N MET A 466 42.77 11.10 6.15
CA MET A 466 41.82 10.17 5.51
C MET A 466 41.38 9.06 6.47
N LEU A 467 42.31 8.44 7.21
CA LEU A 467 41.97 7.40 8.20
C LEU A 467 41.08 7.94 9.33
N ILE A 468 41.26 9.20 9.72
CA ILE A 468 40.40 9.88 10.70
C ILE A 468 39.01 10.14 10.10
N GLN A 469 38.91 10.52 8.82
CA GLN A 469 37.64 10.74 8.13
C GLN A 469 36.87 9.43 7.87
N GLU A 470 37.53 8.35 7.46
CA GLU A 470 36.91 7.03 7.30
C GLU A 470 36.33 6.49 8.62
N LYS A 471 37.01 6.72 9.74
CA LYS A 471 36.47 6.39 11.07
C LYS A 471 35.26 7.25 11.46
N LYS A 472 35.14 8.48 10.94
CA LYS A 472 33.97 9.34 11.17
C LYS A 472 32.79 8.96 10.29
N SER A 473 33.02 8.58 9.03
CA SER A 473 31.96 8.15 8.10
C SER A 473 31.46 6.72 8.36
N GLY A 474 32.30 5.84 8.89
CA GLY A 474 31.90 4.48 9.33
C GLY A 474 31.01 4.44 10.58
N LYS A 475 30.81 5.56 11.28
CA LYS A 475 29.85 5.70 12.39
C LYS A 475 28.47 6.24 11.95
N GLN A 476 28.23 6.41 10.65
CA GLN A 476 26.98 6.95 10.10
C GLN A 476 26.23 6.00 9.13
N LYS A 477 26.52 4.70 9.17
CA LYS A 477 25.68 3.68 8.54
C LYS A 477 25.16 2.67 9.54
#